data_AF-A0A098GFA3-F1
#
_entry.id   AF-A0A098GFA3-F1
#
_cell.length_a   1.000
_cell.length_b   1.000
_cell.length_c   1.000
_cell.angle_alpha   90.00
_cell.angle_beta   90.00
_cell.angle_gamma   90.00
#
_symmetry.space_group_name_H-M   'P 1'
#
loop_
_entity.id
_entity.type
_entity.pdbx_description
1 polymer ?
#
loop_
_entity_poly.entity_id
_entity_poly.type
_entity_poly.pdbx_seq_one_letter_code
_entity_poly.pdbx_strand_id
1 'polypeptide(L)'
;MAFIPLVLVACSTQDEQYYRTHPQALQEAIKNCPAEQPSRLKCEELAGIATSVNKLAFQLQANPQAFGKKILSLQETLATQQATLKANPNQPELRETVKKTEESLAECLAIVRWLESPES
;
A
#
# COMPACT_ATOMS: atom_id res chain seq x y z
N MET A 1 -39.44 20.54 4.58
CA MET A 1 -37.96 20.57 4.60
C MET A 1 -37.46 19.15 4.41
N ALA A 2 -37.02 18.81 3.19
CA ALA A 2 -36.46 17.50 2.88
C ALA A 2 -34.94 17.58 3.01
N PHE A 3 -34.37 16.86 3.99
CA PHE A 3 -32.94 16.65 4.11
C PHE A 3 -32.54 15.48 3.20
N ILE A 4 -31.79 15.77 2.14
CA ILE A 4 -31.15 14.76 1.29
C ILE A 4 -29.74 14.54 1.88
N PRO A 5 -29.42 13.36 2.42
CA PRO A 5 -28.05 13.06 2.80
C PRO A 5 -27.24 12.78 1.53
N LEU A 6 -26.32 13.68 1.20
CA LEU A 6 -25.24 13.45 0.25
C LEU A 6 -24.30 12.39 0.85
N VAL A 7 -24.57 11.13 0.56
CA VAL A 7 -23.61 10.05 0.79
C VAL A 7 -22.56 10.19 -0.31
N LEU A 8 -21.47 10.90 0.00
CA LEU A 8 -20.26 10.87 -0.82
C LEU A 8 -19.64 9.48 -0.69
N VAL A 9 -20.08 8.55 -1.54
CA VAL A 9 -19.34 7.32 -1.80
C VAL A 9 -18.05 7.78 -2.48
N ALA A 10 -16.98 7.92 -1.70
CA ALA A 10 -15.64 8.01 -2.23
C ALA A 10 -15.39 6.69 -2.98
N CYS A 11 -15.57 6.71 -4.31
CA CYS A 11 -15.10 5.63 -5.18
C CYS A 11 -13.60 5.47 -4.91
N SER A 12 -13.23 4.43 -4.17
CA SER A 12 -11.85 4.03 -4.03
C SER A 12 -11.31 3.78 -5.43
N THR A 13 -10.41 4.64 -5.86
CA THR A 13 -9.81 4.49 -7.17
C THR A 13 -8.86 3.30 -7.08
N GLN A 14 -9.14 2.23 -7.85
CA GLN A 14 -8.26 1.05 -7.92
C GLN A 14 -7.02 1.40 -8.77
N ASP A 15 -6.13 2.18 -8.17
CA ASP A 15 -4.84 2.57 -8.74
C ASP A 15 -3.72 1.58 -8.31
N GLU A 16 -2.47 1.86 -8.70
CA GLU A 16 -1.35 1.00 -8.32
C GLU A 16 -1.23 0.81 -6.81
N GLN A 17 -1.43 1.88 -6.04
CA GLN A 17 -1.26 1.86 -4.59
C GLN A 17 -2.34 1.01 -3.91
N TYR A 18 -3.57 1.03 -4.43
CA TYR A 18 -4.62 0.12 -4.00
C TYR A 18 -4.16 -1.33 -4.09
N TYR A 19 -3.67 -1.77 -5.25
CA TYR A 19 -3.24 -3.17 -5.44
C TYR A 19 -2.00 -3.55 -4.64
N ARG A 20 -1.07 -2.60 -4.40
CA ARG A 20 0.10 -2.81 -3.54
C ARG A 20 -0.27 -3.08 -2.07
N THR A 21 -1.41 -2.56 -1.64
CA THR A 21 -1.89 -2.66 -0.25
C THR A 21 -3.07 -3.64 -0.07
N HIS A 22 -3.58 -4.22 -1.16
CA HIS A 22 -4.64 -5.23 -1.17
C HIS A 22 -4.23 -6.45 -2.00
N PRO A 23 -3.32 -7.31 -1.49
CA PRO A 23 -2.78 -8.43 -2.25
C PRO A 23 -3.82 -9.41 -2.78
N GLN A 24 -4.93 -9.64 -2.06
CA GLN A 24 -6.03 -10.49 -2.52
C GLN A 24 -6.72 -9.92 -3.78
N ALA A 25 -7.06 -8.62 -3.76
CA ALA A 25 -7.67 -7.95 -4.91
C ALA A 25 -6.72 -7.95 -6.13
N LEU A 26 -5.42 -7.84 -5.90
CA LEU A 26 -4.41 -7.97 -6.94
C LEU A 26 -4.37 -9.38 -7.54
N GLN A 27 -4.43 -10.42 -6.70
CA GLN A 27 -4.47 -11.80 -7.18
C GLN A 27 -5.70 -12.07 -8.04
N GLU A 28 -6.86 -11.57 -7.62
CA GLU A 28 -8.10 -11.69 -8.38
C GLU A 28 -8.01 -10.96 -9.72
N ALA A 29 -7.55 -9.71 -9.72
CA ALA A 29 -7.36 -8.92 -10.95
C ALA A 29 -6.40 -9.62 -11.95
N ILE A 30 -5.33 -10.25 -11.47
CA ILE A 30 -4.39 -11.00 -12.33
C ILE A 30 -5.01 -12.29 -12.86
N LYS A 31 -5.76 -13.02 -12.03
CA LYS A 31 -6.44 -14.26 -12.48
C LYS A 31 -7.44 -13.99 -13.61
N ASN A 32 -8.11 -12.83 -13.56
CA ASN A 32 -9.12 -12.46 -14.54
C ASN A 32 -8.54 -11.72 -15.77
N CYS A 33 -7.22 -11.49 -15.82
CA CYS A 33 -6.56 -10.92 -16.99
C CYS A 33 -6.43 -11.95 -18.14
N PRO A 34 -6.77 -11.61 -19.42
CA PRO A 34 -7.24 -10.30 -19.90
C PRO A 34 -8.77 -10.15 -19.97
N ALA A 35 -9.55 -11.16 -19.54
CA ALA A 35 -11.00 -11.20 -19.70
C ALA A 35 -11.74 -10.05 -18.99
N GLU A 36 -11.27 -9.63 -17.82
CA GLU A 36 -11.81 -8.50 -17.06
C GLU A 36 -10.67 -7.55 -16.67
N GLN A 37 -10.30 -6.69 -17.63
CA GLN A 37 -9.26 -5.69 -17.39
C GLN A 37 -9.83 -4.54 -16.53
N PRO A 38 -9.26 -4.25 -15.34
CA PRO A 38 -9.67 -3.08 -14.58
C PRO A 38 -9.39 -1.81 -15.40
N SER A 39 -10.39 -0.92 -15.46
CA SER A 39 -10.47 0.20 -16.42
C SER A 39 -9.27 1.16 -16.50
N ARG A 40 -8.33 1.11 -15.55
CA ARG A 40 -7.14 1.99 -15.51
C ARG A 40 -5.80 1.25 -15.50
N LEU A 41 -5.80 -0.05 -15.16
CA LEU A 41 -4.69 -1.02 -15.09
C LEU A 41 -4.46 -1.80 -16.39
N LYS A 42 -3.27 -1.81 -17.00
CA LYS A 42 -2.88 -2.88 -17.93
C LYS A 42 -2.47 -4.14 -17.17
N CYS A 43 -2.68 -5.31 -17.78
CA CYS A 43 -2.28 -6.59 -17.18
C CYS A 43 -0.76 -6.64 -16.94
N GLU A 44 0.04 -5.98 -17.77
CA GLU A 44 1.49 -5.85 -17.58
C GLU A 44 1.83 -5.01 -16.35
N GLU A 45 1.08 -3.94 -16.09
CA GLU A 45 1.24 -3.08 -14.91
C GLU A 45 0.87 -3.86 -13.64
N LEU A 46 -0.26 -4.60 -13.67
CA LEU A 46 -0.67 -5.51 -12.60
C LEU A 46 0.38 -6.59 -12.32
N ALA A 47 1.00 -7.16 -13.35
CA ALA A 47 2.07 -8.15 -13.20
C ALA A 47 3.32 -7.55 -12.53
N GLY A 48 3.66 -6.29 -12.85
CA GLY A 48 4.73 -5.55 -12.18
C GLY A 48 4.45 -5.32 -10.69
N ILE A 49 3.20 -4.98 -10.36
CA ILE A 49 2.75 -4.83 -8.97
C ILE A 49 2.82 -6.18 -8.24
N ALA A 50 2.31 -7.26 -8.84
CA ALA A 50 2.38 -8.60 -8.24
C ALA A 50 3.80 -9.08 -7.99
N THR A 51 4.72 -8.80 -8.89
CA THR A 51 6.14 -9.13 -8.68
C THR A 51 6.68 -8.43 -7.43
N SER A 52 6.32 -7.16 -7.22
CA SER A 52 6.73 -6.38 -6.04
C SER A 52 6.09 -6.91 -4.75
N VAL A 53 4.79 -7.18 -4.76
CA VAL A 53 4.03 -7.78 -3.65
C VAL A 53 4.59 -9.15 -3.27
N ASN A 54 4.83 -10.02 -4.26
CA ASN A 54 5.40 -11.34 -4.05
C ASN A 54 6.83 -11.28 -3.49
N LYS A 55 7.63 -10.29 -3.89
CA LYS A 55 8.96 -10.08 -3.32
C LYS A 55 8.87 -9.74 -1.83
N LEU A 56 7.94 -8.89 -1.41
CA LEU A 56 7.73 -8.58 0.00
C LEU A 56 7.22 -9.79 0.78
N ALA A 57 6.27 -10.54 0.22
CA ALA A 57 5.77 -11.79 0.78
C ALA A 57 6.90 -12.81 1.00
N PHE A 58 7.77 -12.99 -0.01
CA PHE A 58 8.94 -13.84 0.10
C PHE A 58 9.91 -13.37 1.18
N GLN A 59 10.16 -12.05 1.29
CA GLN A 59 11.02 -11.51 2.35
C GLN A 59 10.45 -11.80 3.75
N LEU A 60 9.13 -11.65 3.94
CA LEU A 60 8.47 -11.98 5.20
C LEU A 60 8.65 -13.46 5.53
N GLN A 61 8.31 -14.36 4.60
CA GLN A 61 8.41 -15.81 4.81
C GLN A 61 9.85 -16.29 5.04
N ALA A 62 10.82 -15.73 4.31
CA ALA A 62 12.21 -16.14 4.40
C ALA A 62 12.87 -15.71 5.73
N ASN A 63 12.53 -14.53 6.24
CA ASN A 63 13.04 -14.05 7.53
C ASN A 63 12.06 -13.06 8.21
N PRO A 64 11.09 -13.57 8.98
CA PRO A 64 10.07 -12.74 9.63
C PRO A 64 10.67 -11.71 10.59
N GLN A 65 11.76 -12.06 11.29
CA GLN A 65 12.41 -11.15 12.23
C GLN A 65 13.06 -9.96 11.50
N ALA A 66 13.78 -10.22 10.39
CA ALA A 66 14.37 -9.17 9.58
C ALA A 66 13.28 -8.28 8.95
N PHE A 67 12.17 -8.88 8.52
CA PHE A 67 11.02 -8.13 8.00
C PHE A 67 10.38 -7.23 9.08
N GLY A 68 10.20 -7.75 10.30
CA GLY A 68 9.73 -6.95 11.44
C GLY A 68 10.66 -5.78 11.77
N LYS A 69 11.98 -5.99 11.75
CA LYS A 69 12.97 -4.91 11.93
C LYS A 69 12.86 -3.84 10.84
N LYS A 70 12.59 -4.23 9.60
CA LYS A 70 12.33 -3.29 8.49
C LYS A 70 11.11 -2.42 8.78
N ILE A 71 10.01 -3.00 9.26
CA ILE A 71 8.80 -2.25 9.64
C ILE A 71 9.11 -1.26 10.76
N LEU A 72 9.79 -1.69 11.82
CA LEU A 72 10.18 -0.80 12.93
C LEU A 72 11.03 0.37 12.45
N SER A 73 12.03 0.10 11.59
CA SER A 73 12.88 1.16 11.02
C SER A 73 12.09 2.16 10.16
N LEU A 74 11.10 1.69 9.39
CA LEU A 74 10.19 2.58 8.64
C LEU A 74 9.34 3.45 9.58
N GLN A 75 8.83 2.88 10.67
CA GLN A 75 8.05 3.62 11.67
C GLN A 75 8.88 4.69 12.39
N GLU A 76 10.10 4.35 12.81
CA GLU A 76 11.04 5.29 13.43
C GLU A 76 11.43 6.43 12.48
N THR A 77 11.71 6.08 11.22
CA THR A 77 12.01 7.05 10.16
C THR A 77 10.83 8.01 9.96
N LEU A 78 9.61 7.46 9.82
CA LEU A 78 8.41 8.27 9.64
C LEU A 78 8.17 9.21 10.82
N ALA A 79 8.31 8.72 12.06
CA ALA A 79 8.15 9.53 13.25
C ALA A 79 9.16 10.70 13.29
N THR A 80 10.41 10.45 12.88
CA THR A 80 11.47 11.46 12.81
C THR A 80 11.17 12.51 11.74
N GLN A 81 10.75 12.07 10.56
CA GLN A 81 10.38 12.99 9.47
C GLN A 81 9.16 13.85 9.83
N GLN A 82 8.14 13.26 10.45
CA GLN A 82 6.94 13.97 10.89
C GLN A 82 7.26 15.00 11.99
N ALA A 83 8.12 14.65 12.96
CA ALA A 83 8.60 15.60 13.96
C ALA A 83 9.37 16.77 13.32
N THR A 84 10.19 16.47 12.32
CA THR A 84 10.96 17.49 11.58
C THR A 84 10.05 18.44 10.79
N LEU A 85 9.04 17.92 10.08
CA LEU A 85 8.04 18.75 9.38
C LEU A 85 7.21 19.59 10.35
N LYS A 86 6.88 19.05 11.52
CA LYS A 86 6.14 19.80 12.55
C LYS A 86 6.96 21.00 13.05
N ALA A 87 8.28 20.83 13.19
CA ALA A 87 9.19 21.91 13.58
C ALA A 87 9.46 22.89 12.44
N ASN A 88 9.51 22.42 11.19
CA ASN A 88 9.74 23.24 10.01
C ASN A 88 8.87 22.77 8.81
N PRO A 89 7.68 23.37 8.62
CA PRO A 89 6.71 22.89 7.63
C PRO A 89 7.09 23.12 6.16
N ASN A 90 8.02 24.03 5.86
CA ASN A 90 8.33 24.47 4.51
C ASN A 90 9.47 23.64 3.88
N GLN A 91 9.33 22.32 3.94
CA GLN A 91 10.29 21.36 3.39
C GLN A 91 9.60 20.42 2.38
N PRO A 92 9.43 20.83 1.11
CA PRO A 92 8.69 20.04 0.11
C PRO A 92 9.33 18.66 -0.13
N GLU A 93 10.66 18.60 -0.19
CA GLU A 93 11.39 17.33 -0.33
C GLU A 93 11.12 16.38 0.85
N LEU A 94 11.11 16.91 2.07
CA LEU A 94 10.81 16.11 3.26
C LEU A 94 9.37 15.56 3.20
N ARG A 95 8.39 16.34 2.70
CA ARG A 95 7.01 15.86 2.51
C ARG A 95 6.94 14.70 1.52
N GLU A 96 7.71 14.75 0.44
CA GLU A 96 7.78 13.63 -0.52
C GLU A 96 8.41 12.39 0.11
N THR A 97 9.46 12.55 0.91
CA THR A 97 10.08 11.42 1.61
C THR A 97 9.16 10.82 2.67
N VAL A 98 8.36 11.63 3.36
CA VAL A 98 7.30 11.16 4.27
C VAL A 98 6.31 10.30 3.52
N LYS A 99 5.78 10.80 2.40
CA LYS A 99 4.82 10.04 1.58
C LYS A 99 5.39 8.69 1.13
N LYS A 100 6.63 8.65 0.64
CA LYS A 100 7.31 7.40 0.25
C LYS A 100 7.50 6.44 1.42
N THR A 101 7.79 6.97 2.60
CA THR A 101 7.96 6.17 3.83
C THR A 101 6.62 5.58 4.29
N GLU A 102 5.54 6.38 4.23
CA GLU A 102 4.17 5.94 4.51
C GLU A 102 3.71 4.85 3.53
N GLU A 103 3.94 5.04 2.23
CA GLU A 103 3.62 4.05 1.19
C GLU A 103 4.37 2.73 1.44
N SER A 104 5.69 2.80 1.68
CA SER A 104 6.53 1.62 1.97
C SER A 104 6.09 0.88 3.23
N LEU A 105 5.71 1.62 4.28
CA LEU A 105 5.22 1.06 5.53
C LEU A 105 3.86 0.38 5.31
N ALA A 106 2.94 1.04 4.60
CA ALA A 106 1.62 0.49 4.28
C ALA A 106 1.73 -0.81 3.48
N GLU A 107 2.61 -0.86 2.49
CA GLU A 107 2.89 -2.08 1.73
C GLU A 107 3.38 -3.22 2.62
N CYS A 108 4.38 -2.98 3.47
CA CYS A 108 4.90 -4.01 4.37
C CYS A 108 3.83 -4.54 5.33
N LEU A 109 3.00 -3.63 5.88
CA LEU A 109 1.90 -4.00 6.78
C LEU A 109 0.79 -4.76 6.06
N ALA A 110 0.48 -4.42 4.80
CA ALA A 110 -0.48 -5.14 3.99
C ALA A 110 -0.07 -6.60 3.77
N ILE A 111 1.23 -6.85 3.57
CA ILE A 111 1.77 -8.21 3.44
C ILE A 111 1.64 -9.00 4.74
N VAL A 112 1.95 -8.38 5.88
CA VAL A 112 1.76 -9.01 7.20
C VAL A 112 0.30 -9.36 7.43
N ARG A 113 -0.62 -8.41 7.18
CA ARG A 113 -2.07 -8.66 7.29
C ARG A 113 -2.49 -9.80 6.38
N TRP A 114 -2.06 -9.79 5.13
CA TRP A 114 -2.46 -10.80 4.16
C TRP A 114 -2.00 -12.22 4.53
N LEU A 115 -0.75 -12.39 5.00
CA LEU A 115 -0.18 -13.72 5.22
C LEU A 115 -0.37 -14.24 6.66
N GLU A 116 -0.31 -13.37 7.65
CA GLU A 116 -0.33 -13.75 9.07
C GLU A 116 -1.68 -13.50 9.74
N SER A 117 -2.60 -12.76 9.08
CA SER A 117 -3.94 -12.47 9.60
C SER A 117 -4.95 -12.24 8.45
N PRO A 118 -5.09 -13.19 7.50
CA PRO A 118 -5.95 -13.00 6.34
C PRO A 118 -7.39 -12.71 6.79
N GLU A 119 -7.96 -11.61 6.30
CA GLU A 119 -9.40 -11.39 6.41
C GLU A 119 -10.11 -12.50 5.62
N SER A 120 -11.06 -13.14 6.30
CA SER A 120 -11.80 -14.33 5.85
C SER A 120 -13.06 -13.97 5.07
#